data_AF-E2B5P6-F1
#
_entry.id   AF-E2B5P6-F1
#
_cell.length_a   1.000
_cell.length_b   1.000
_cell.length_c   1.000
_cell.angle_alpha   90.00
_cell.angle_beta   90.00
_cell.angle_gamma   90.00
#
_symmetry.space_group_name_H-M   'P 1'
#
loop_
_entity.id
_entity.type
_entity.pdbx_description
1 polymer ?
#
loop_
_entity_poly.entity_id
_entity_poly.type
_entity_poly.pdbx_seq_one_letter_code
_entity_poly.pdbx_strand_id
1 'polypeptide(L)'
;RPRFQTTEERQFEVAQSFVENPRLSIRKASQQLQMSVLSISKNLKTIKFHPYKIHLHHELNEDDFDRRVQFSEVMMQRIDQQPNFLHNTVFLDEASFEITGKVSRRNFKYWDNENPH
;
A
#
# COMPACT_ATOMS: atom_id res chain seq x y z
N ARG A 1 37.84 -2.63 -11.79
CA ARG A 1 36.44 -2.89 -12.23
C ARG A 1 35.79 -1.54 -12.48
N PRO A 2 35.35 -1.18 -13.71
CA PRO A 2 34.87 0.16 -13.96
C PRO A 2 33.54 0.37 -13.21
N ARG A 3 33.42 1.48 -12.47
CA ARG A 3 32.15 1.94 -11.87
C ARG A 3 31.23 2.29 -13.03
N PHE A 4 30.12 1.56 -13.19
CA PHE A 4 29.08 1.94 -14.14
C PHE A 4 28.59 3.35 -13.79
N GLN A 5 28.68 4.23 -14.79
CA GLN A 5 28.38 5.65 -14.70
C GLN A 5 26.96 5.86 -14.15
N THR A 6 26.90 6.57 -13.03
CA THR A 6 25.68 7.20 -12.55
C THR A 6 25.69 8.62 -13.12
N THR A 7 25.49 8.74 -14.43
CA THR A 7 25.36 10.05 -15.08
C THR A 7 24.03 10.66 -14.65
N GLU A 8 23.99 11.98 -14.43
CA GLU A 8 22.76 12.70 -14.05
C GLU A 8 21.61 12.43 -15.05
N GLU A 9 21.93 12.29 -16.34
CA GLU A 9 21.00 11.89 -17.40
C GLU A 9 20.30 10.55 -17.10
N ARG A 10 21.03 9.53 -16.65
CA ARG A 10 20.47 8.21 -16.31
C ARG A 10 19.64 8.25 -15.04
N GLN A 11 19.94 9.17 -14.12
CA GLN A 11 19.09 9.39 -12.94
C GLN A 11 17.78 10.05 -13.33
N PHE A 12 17.84 11.02 -14.25
CA PHE A 12 16.67 11.71 -14.78
C PHE A 12 15.76 10.75 -15.55
N GLU A 13 16.30 9.90 -16.43
CA GLU A 13 15.53 8.86 -17.15
C GLU A 13 14.79 7.92 -16.18
N VAL A 14 15.49 7.48 -15.12
CA VAL A 14 14.86 6.67 -14.08
C VAL A 14 13.75 7.45 -13.39
N ALA A 15 14.01 8.68 -12.93
CA ALA A 15 12.99 9.49 -12.26
C ALA A 15 11.74 9.68 -13.14
N GLN A 16 11.94 10.07 -14.40
CA GLN A 16 10.85 10.28 -15.36
C GLN A 16 10.00 9.01 -15.55
N SER A 17 10.61 7.84 -15.68
CA SER A 17 9.86 6.59 -15.86
C SER A 17 8.93 6.24 -14.70
N PHE A 18 9.31 6.59 -13.47
CA PHE A 18 8.49 6.37 -12.28
C PHE A 18 7.48 7.50 -12.04
N VAL A 19 7.74 8.72 -12.52
CA VAL A 19 6.74 9.80 -12.53
C VAL A 19 5.64 9.51 -13.55
N GLU A 20 5.99 9.07 -14.76
CA GLU A 20 5.02 8.69 -15.81
C GLU A 20 4.21 7.45 -15.42
N ASN A 21 4.85 6.49 -14.75
CA ASN A 21 4.18 5.30 -14.24
C ASN A 21 4.64 4.96 -12.82
N PRO A 22 3.97 5.50 -11.79
CA PRO A 22 4.32 5.24 -10.40
C PRO A 22 4.27 3.75 -10.02
N ARG A 23 3.50 2.94 -10.74
CA ARG A 23 3.34 1.49 -10.50
C ARG A 23 4.38 0.64 -11.22
N LEU A 24 5.34 1.27 -11.88
CA LEU A 24 6.40 0.55 -12.58
C LEU A 24 7.20 -0.28 -11.58
N SER A 25 7.51 -1.52 -11.94
CA SER A 25 8.36 -2.36 -11.10
C SER A 25 9.82 -2.13 -11.49
N ILE A 26 10.74 -2.21 -10.51
CA ILE A 26 12.19 -2.08 -10.77
C ILE A 26 12.65 -3.05 -11.88
N ARG A 27 12.06 -4.25 -11.95
CA ARG A 27 12.38 -5.24 -12.99
C ARG A 27 11.90 -4.80 -14.38
N LYS A 28 10.69 -4.23 -14.49
CA LYS A 28 10.19 -3.68 -15.75
C LYS A 28 10.99 -2.45 -16.18
N ALA A 29 11.29 -1.54 -15.25
CA ALA A 29 12.17 -0.40 -15.50
C ALA A 29 13.57 -0.85 -15.98
N SER A 30 14.11 -1.94 -15.41
CA SER A 30 15.39 -2.53 -15.82
C SER A 30 15.38 -3.00 -17.27
N GLN A 31 14.29 -3.63 -17.70
CA GLN A 31 14.10 -4.06 -19.09
C GLN A 31 13.92 -2.87 -20.03
N GLN A 32 13.15 -1.85 -19.64
CA GLN A 32 12.87 -0.67 -20.47
C GLN A 32 14.10 0.23 -20.66
N LEU A 33 14.83 0.49 -19.57
CA LEU A 33 15.99 1.40 -19.58
C LEU A 33 17.32 0.70 -19.88
N GLN A 34 17.30 -0.64 -20.03
CA GLN A 34 18.48 -1.49 -20.23
C GLN A 34 19.54 -1.30 -19.12
N MET A 35 19.09 -1.07 -17.89
CA MET A 35 19.93 -0.89 -16.72
C MET A 35 19.84 -2.11 -15.81
N SER A 36 20.86 -2.39 -15.01
CA SER A 36 20.73 -3.42 -13.98
C SER A 36 19.69 -3.02 -12.92
N VAL A 37 18.98 -4.00 -12.38
CA VAL A 37 18.03 -3.82 -11.25
C VAL A 37 18.69 -3.09 -10.07
N LEU A 38 19.96 -3.38 -9.79
CA LEU A 38 20.73 -2.73 -8.74
C LEU A 38 20.99 -1.24 -9.04
N SER A 39 21.26 -0.90 -10.30
CA SER A 39 21.48 0.49 -10.72
C SER A 39 20.21 1.32 -10.55
N ILE A 40 19.06 0.79 -10.96
CA ILE A 40 17.76 1.47 -10.77
C ILE A 40 17.45 1.63 -9.28
N SER A 41 17.64 0.57 -8.48
CA SER A 41 17.41 0.67 -7.04
C SER A 41 18.32 1.70 -6.36
N LYS A 42 19.57 1.84 -6.82
CA LYS A 42 20.47 2.89 -6.33
C LYS A 42 20.00 4.28 -6.75
N ASN A 43 19.64 4.47 -8.02
CA ASN A 43 19.14 5.75 -8.51
C ASN A 43 17.90 6.20 -7.76
N LEU A 44 16.90 5.33 -7.59
CA LEU A 44 15.69 5.62 -6.81
C LEU A 44 16.02 6.07 -5.39
N LYS A 45 16.98 5.41 -4.72
CA LYS A 45 17.43 5.83 -3.38
C LYS A 45 18.12 7.20 -3.40
N THR A 46 18.93 7.50 -4.42
CA THR A 46 19.62 8.78 -4.55
C THR A 46 18.62 9.93 -4.73
N ILE A 47 17.55 9.73 -5.50
CA ILE A 47 16.47 10.71 -5.70
C ILE A 47 15.39 10.66 -4.61
N LYS A 48 15.58 9.86 -3.55
CA LYS A 48 14.65 9.68 -2.42
C LYS A 48 13.26 9.15 -2.79
N PHE A 49 13.16 8.37 -3.87
CA PHE A 49 11.92 7.67 -4.21
C PHE A 49 11.78 6.41 -3.35
N HIS A 50 10.59 6.24 -2.78
CA HIS A 50 10.24 5.15 -1.89
C HIS A 50 9.04 4.37 -2.41
N PRO A 51 9.01 3.03 -2.24
CA PRO A 51 7.86 2.24 -2.61
C PRO A 51 6.80 2.32 -1.50
N TYR A 52 5.65 2.89 -1.80
CA TYR A 52 4.50 2.95 -0.92
C TYR A 52 3.47 1.87 -1.29
N LYS A 53 2.76 1.37 -0.28
CA LYS A 53 1.62 0.46 -0.45
C LYS A 53 0.34 1.27 -0.29
N ILE A 54 -0.65 1.00 -1.14
CA ILE A 54 -1.98 1.58 -0.94
C ILE A 54 -2.63 0.99 0.31
N HIS A 55 -3.08 1.88 1.19
CA HIS A 55 -4.00 1.55 2.25
C HIS A 55 -5.41 1.95 1.82
N LEU A 56 -6.26 0.96 1.57
CA LEU A 56 -7.69 1.18 1.42
C LEU A 56 -8.29 1.30 2.82
N HIS A 57 -8.62 2.52 3.21
CA HIS A 57 -9.39 2.80 4.42
C HIS A 57 -10.87 2.88 4.04
N HIS A 58 -11.73 2.41 4.94
CA HIS A 58 -13.16 2.69 4.81
C HIS A 58 -13.35 4.16 5.16
N GLU A 59 -14.01 4.91 4.27
CA GLU A 59 -14.44 6.26 4.59
C GLU A 59 -15.46 6.20 5.72
N LEU A 60 -15.29 7.06 6.73
CA LEU A 60 -16.22 7.19 7.85
C LEU A 60 -17.15 8.36 7.57
N ASN A 61 -18.45 8.13 7.69
CA ASN A 61 -19.43 9.20 7.71
C ASN A 61 -19.46 9.86 9.09
N GLU A 62 -20.01 11.09 9.17
CA GLU A 62 -20.12 11.83 10.44
C GLU A 62 -20.86 11.01 11.52
N ASP A 63 -21.91 10.29 11.14
CA ASP A 63 -22.68 9.43 12.05
C ASP A 63 -21.92 8.18 12.54
N ASP A 64 -20.87 7.74 11.83
CA ASP A 64 -20.21 6.47 12.14
C ASP A 64 -19.47 6.53 13.48
N PHE A 65 -19.02 7.71 13.90
CA PHE A 65 -18.37 7.89 15.20
C PHE A 65 -19.34 7.57 16.35
N ASP A 66 -20.53 8.17 16.33
CA ASP A 66 -21.55 7.95 17.36
C ASP A 66 -22.06 6.51 17.35
N ARG A 67 -22.30 5.93 16.18
CA ARG A 67 -22.73 4.52 16.06
C ARG A 67 -21.70 3.54 16.61
N ARG A 68 -20.41 3.82 16.42
CA ARG A 68 -19.33 2.98 16.97
C ARG A 68 -19.31 3.04 18.50
N VAL A 69 -19.46 4.23 19.09
CA VAL A 69 -19.53 4.39 20.55
C VAL A 69 -20.76 3.67 21.10
N GLN A 70 -21.92 3.90 20.49
CA GLN A 70 -23.17 3.24 20.89
C GLN A 70 -23.04 1.70 20.82
N PHE A 71 -22.44 1.17 19.75
CA PHE A 71 -22.19 -0.26 19.64
C PHE A 71 -21.28 -0.77 20.78
N SER A 72 -20.19 -0.05 21.07
CA SER A 72 -19.29 -0.41 22.16
C SER A 72 -19.99 -0.42 23.53
N GLU A 73 -20.81 0.58 23.82
CA GLU A 73 -21.59 0.65 25.06
C GLU A 73 -22.58 -0.52 25.19
N VAL A 74 -23.32 -0.81 24.12
CA VAL A 74 -24.27 -1.94 24.08
C VAL A 74 -23.54 -3.26 24.26
N MET A 75 -22.37 -3.43 23.64
CA MET A 75 -21.57 -4.66 23.79
C MET A 75 -21.05 -4.81 25.22
N MET A 76 -20.54 -3.74 25.84
CA MET A 76 -20.09 -3.79 27.24
C MET A 76 -21.22 -4.20 28.18
N GLN A 77 -22.41 -3.59 28.04
CA GLN A 77 -23.56 -3.95 28.86
C GLN A 77 -23.97 -5.42 28.71
N ARG A 78 -23.94 -5.96 27.47
CA ARG A 78 -24.26 -7.37 27.23
C ARG A 78 -23.23 -8.32 27.84
N ILE A 79 -21.96 -7.95 27.80
CA ILE A 79 -20.87 -8.71 28.43
C ILE A 79 -21.05 -8.74 29.95
N ASP A 80 -21.37 -7.60 30.56
CA ASP A 80 -21.55 -7.48 32.02
C ASP A 80 -22.79 -8.25 32.52
N GLN A 81 -23.89 -8.20 31.76
CA GLN A 81 -25.15 -8.83 32.15
C GLN A 81 -25.16 -10.34 31.93
N GLN A 82 -24.38 -10.84 30.97
CA GLN A 82 -24.38 -12.24 30.56
C GLN A 82 -22.93 -12.77 30.51
N PRO A 83 -22.46 -13.45 31.58
CA PRO A 83 -21.07 -13.93 31.67
C PRO A 83 -20.59 -14.80 30.50
N ASN A 84 -21.52 -15.50 29.83
CA ASN A 84 -21.22 -16.39 28.70
C ASN A 84 -21.51 -15.76 27.32
N PHE A 85 -21.86 -14.47 27.24
CA PHE A 85 -22.27 -13.82 26.00
C PHE A 85 -21.21 -13.94 24.90
N LEU A 86 -19.94 -13.63 25.22
CA LEU A 86 -18.84 -13.74 24.25
C LEU A 86 -18.57 -15.20 23.86
N HIS A 87 -18.69 -16.14 24.81
CA HIS A 87 -18.48 -17.56 24.53
C HIS A 87 -19.54 -18.11 23.56
N ASN A 88 -20.75 -17.57 23.60
CA ASN A 88 -21.87 -17.98 22.75
C ASN A 88 -21.98 -17.15 21.47
N THR A 89 -21.08 -16.18 21.26
CA THR A 89 -21.10 -15.30 20.08
C THR A 89 -20.02 -15.72 19.10
N VAL A 90 -20.41 -15.97 17.85
CA VAL A 90 -19.47 -16.22 16.75
C VAL A 90 -19.61 -15.10 15.73
N PHE A 91 -18.54 -14.34 15.53
CA PHE A 91 -18.45 -13.36 14.45
C PHE A 91 -18.03 -14.07 13.18
N LEU A 92 -18.80 -13.88 12.12
CA LEU A 92 -18.49 -14.33 10.78
C LEU A 92 -18.26 -13.10 9.90
N ASP A 93 -17.31 -13.19 8.99
CA ASP A 93 -17.04 -12.16 7.99
C ASP A 93 -17.01 -12.82 6.60
N GLU A 94 -17.42 -12.06 5.58
CA GLU A 94 -17.42 -12.51 4.19
C GLU A 94 -16.28 -11.83 3.43
N ALA A 95 -15.43 -12.64 2.79
CA ALA A 95 -14.37 -12.14 1.92
C ALA A 95 -14.65 -12.54 0.48
N SER A 96 -14.84 -11.55 -0.39
CA SER A 96 -14.95 -11.76 -1.83
C SER A 96 -13.56 -11.81 -2.47
N PHE A 97 -13.29 -12.86 -3.25
CA PHE A 97 -12.06 -12.99 -4.03
C PHE A 97 -12.38 -12.96 -5.53
N GLU A 98 -11.89 -11.93 -6.23
CA GLU A 98 -12.03 -11.83 -7.69
C GLU A 98 -10.77 -12.34 -8.40
N ILE A 99 -10.92 -13.25 -9.37
CA ILE A 99 -9.81 -13.79 -10.19
C ILE A 99 -9.44 -12.81 -11.32
N THR A 100 -10.31 -11.85 -11.63
CA THR A 100 -10.21 -10.89 -12.76
C THR A 100 -9.16 -9.79 -12.57
N GLY A 101 -8.37 -9.82 -11.49
CA GLY A 101 -7.20 -8.94 -11.34
C GLY A 101 -7.53 -7.50 -10.95
N LYS A 102 -8.74 -7.21 -10.44
CA LYS A 102 -8.98 -5.96 -9.73
C LYS A 102 -7.95 -5.83 -8.60
N VAL A 103 -7.44 -4.61 -8.45
CA VAL A 103 -6.39 -4.15 -7.54
C VAL A 103 -6.12 -5.12 -6.37
N SER A 104 -5.09 -5.96 -6.52
CA SER A 104 -4.63 -6.78 -5.39
C SER A 104 -3.79 -5.91 -4.46
N ARG A 105 -4.31 -5.61 -3.25
CA ARG A 105 -3.62 -4.82 -2.21
C ARG A 105 -2.18 -5.28 -1.96
N ARG A 106 -1.91 -6.58 -2.14
CA ARG A 106 -0.59 -7.18 -1.97
C ARG A 106 0.42 -6.78 -3.04
N ASN A 107 -0.01 -6.62 -4.29
CA ASN A 107 0.87 -6.29 -5.41
C ASN A 107 0.82 -4.82 -5.81
N PHE A 108 -0.07 -4.05 -5.20
CA PHE A 108 -0.21 -2.64 -5.51
C PHE A 108 0.77 -1.80 -4.72
N LYS A 109 1.88 -1.46 -5.39
CA LYS A 109 2.88 -0.52 -4.90
C LYS A 109 3.06 0.60 -5.92
N TYR A 110 3.29 1.80 -5.43
CA TYR A 110 3.71 2.92 -6.25
C TYR A 110 4.99 3.53 -5.69
N TRP A 111 5.75 4.22 -6.54
CA TRP A 111 6.97 4.92 -6.16
C TRP A 111 6.74 6.40 -6.17
N ASP A 112 7.13 7.07 -5.09
CA ASP A 112 7.01 8.51 -4.95
C ASP A 112 8.12 9.04 -4.03
N ASN A 113 8.42 10.34 -4.10
CA ASN A 113 9.36 11.00 -3.19
C ASN A 113 8.70 11.49 -1.90
N GLU A 114 7.38 11.66 -1.90
CA GLU A 114 6.58 12.02 -0.73
C GLU A 114 5.56 10.94 -0.43
N ASN A 115 5.20 10.78 0.86
CA ASN A 115 4.09 9.92 1.22
C ASN A 115 2.80 10.68 0.95
N PRO A 116 1.92 10.22 0.04
CA PRO A 116 0.66 10.92 -0.27
C PRO A 116 -0.44 10.68 0.79
N HIS A 117 -0.07 10.14 1.96
CA HIS A 117 -0.94 9.86 3.10
C HIS A 117 -0.41 10.53 4.36
#